data_AF-X1FVJ3-F1
#
_entry.id   AF-X1FVJ3-F1
#
_cell.length_a   1.000
_cell.length_b   1.000
_cell.length_c   1.000
_cell.angle_alpha   90.00
_cell.angle_beta   90.00
_cell.angle_gamma   90.00
#
_symmetry.space_group_name_H-M   'P 1'
#
loop_
_entity.id
_entity.type
_entity.pdbx_description
1 polymer ?
#
loop_
_entity_poly.entity_id
_entity_poly.type
_entity_poly.pdbx_seq_one_letter_code
_entity_poly.pdbx_strand_id
1 'polypeptide(L)'
;MNQKTFCLITGLIFLVVAILHLVMFVLADKSDVHRSRVTIKDMKKIKADIHGRVNYATKSSRLGINKRSKRITLSLKIDTNFVPLMEYFEIFTERMVYCRKAASYLGYKFGLVVNSIKLL
;
A
#
# COMPACT_ATOMS: atom_id res chain seq x y z
N MET A 1 12.99 28.04 30.41
CA MET A 1 12.68 26.71 29.84
C MET A 1 13.87 25.81 30.15
N ASN A 2 13.71 24.77 30.98
CA ASN A 2 14.84 24.00 31.49
C ASN A 2 15.48 23.12 30.39
N GLN A 3 16.79 22.90 30.48
CA GLN A 3 17.56 22.06 29.54
C GLN A 3 17.01 20.62 29.44
N LYS A 4 16.45 20.10 30.54
CA LYS A 4 15.71 18.82 30.58
C LYS A 4 14.44 18.85 29.72
N THR A 5 13.69 19.96 29.74
CA THR A 5 12.47 20.14 28.94
C THR A 5 12.81 20.26 27.46
N PHE A 6 13.89 20.96 27.11
CA PHE A 6 14.38 21.07 25.73
C PHE A 6 14.79 19.70 25.17
N CYS A 7 15.53 18.89 25.94
CA CYS A 7 15.94 17.55 25.55
C CYS A 7 14.75 16.58 25.39
N LEU A 8 13.73 16.67 26.25
CA LEU A 8 12.49 15.89 26.10
C LEU A 8 11.72 16.27 24.83
N ILE A 9 11.60 17.57 24.52
CA ILE A 9 10.87 18.06 23.35
C ILE A 9 11.57 17.63 22.06
N THR A 10 12.90 17.79 21.98
CA THR A 10 13.66 17.36 20.79
C THR A 10 13.62 15.84 20.59
N GLY A 11 13.71 15.06 21.66
CA GLY A 11 13.53 13.60 21.61
C GLY A 11 12.14 13.17 21.16
N LEU A 12 11.09 13.84 21.63
CA LEU A 12 9.71 13.57 21.23
C LEU A 12 9.46 13.92 19.76
N ILE A 13 10.02 15.03 19.26
CA ILE A 13 9.95 15.41 17.85
C ILE A 13 10.63 14.36 16.97
N PHE A 14 11.83 13.90 17.35
CA PHE A 14 12.53 12.83 16.62
C PHE A 14 11.73 11.54 16.56
N LEU A 15 11.12 11.13 17.67
CA LEU A 15 10.26 9.95 17.73
C LEU A 15 9.04 10.09 16.81
N VAL A 16 8.38 11.24 16.82
CA VAL A 16 7.22 11.52 15.95
C VAL A 16 7.62 11.49 14.47
N VAL A 17 8.75 12.10 14.10
CA VAL A 17 9.26 12.08 12.72
C VAL A 17 9.62 10.67 12.27
N ALA A 18 10.25 9.86 13.13
CA ALA A 18 10.57 8.48 12.83
C ALA A 18 9.30 7.62 12.59
N ILE A 19 8.27 7.81 13.42
CA ILE A 19 6.98 7.13 13.25
C ILE A 19 6.33 7.52 11.91
N LEU A 20 6.35 8.80 11.55
CA LEU A 20 5.80 9.28 10.27
C LEU A 20 6.53 8.68 9.06
N HIS A 21 7.85 8.52 9.12
CA HIS A 21 8.63 7.85 8.07
C HIS A 21 8.26 6.37 7.93
N LEU A 22 8.08 5.65 9.03
CA LEU A 22 7.66 4.23 9.00
C LEU A 22 6.28 4.07 8.36
N VAL A 23 5.35 4.97 8.67
CA VAL A 23 4.00 4.98 8.10
C VAL A 23 4.04 5.18 6.58
N MET A 24 4.92 6.06 6.09
CA MET A 24 5.13 6.28 4.66
C MET A 24 5.75 5.05 3.98
N PHE A 25 6.69 4.37 4.64
CA PHE A 25 7.32 3.16 4.11
C PHE A 25 6.32 2.01 3.93
N VAL A 26 5.43 1.81 4.91
CA VAL A 26 4.36 0.79 4.82
C VAL A 26 3.44 1.03 3.62
N LEU A 27 3.04 2.30 3.40
CA LEU A 27 2.23 2.67 2.24
C LEU A 27 2.96 2.39 0.94
N ALA A 28 4.24 2.79 0.84
CA ALA A 28 5.05 2.57 -0.35
C ALA A 28 5.23 1.07 -0.65
N ASP A 29 5.61 0.27 0.35
CA ASP A 29 5.86 -1.17 0.18
C ASP A 29 4.60 -1.94 -0.22
N LYS A 30 3.49 -1.72 0.48
CA LYS A 30 2.27 -2.50 0.24
C LYS A 30 1.49 -2.06 -0.98
N SER A 31 1.63 -0.82 -1.42
CA SER A 31 1.02 -0.35 -2.67
C SER A 31 1.83 -0.69 -3.93
N ASP A 32 3.09 -1.12 -3.78
CA ASP A 32 3.97 -1.48 -4.88
C ASP A 32 3.69 -2.88 -5.43
N VAL A 33 2.60 -2.98 -6.21
CA VAL A 33 2.22 -4.18 -6.95
C VAL A 33 2.41 -3.95 -8.44
N HIS A 34 3.40 -4.61 -9.01
CA HIS A 34 3.76 -4.45 -10.42
C HIS A 34 4.21 -5.77 -11.03
N ARG A 35 3.79 -6.05 -12.26
CA ARG A 35 4.21 -7.25 -13.02
C ARG A 35 5.73 -7.33 -13.20
N SER A 36 6.42 -6.20 -13.29
CA SER A 36 7.89 -6.13 -13.42
C SER A 36 8.64 -6.66 -12.20
N ARG A 37 8.00 -6.77 -11.02
CA ARG A 37 8.59 -7.41 -9.83
C ARG A 37 8.78 -8.93 -10.01
N VAL A 38 8.07 -9.54 -10.95
CA VAL A 38 8.10 -10.99 -11.18
C VAL A 38 9.21 -11.31 -12.18
N THR A 39 10.36 -11.76 -11.68
CA THR A 39 11.53 -12.11 -12.50
C THR A 39 11.49 -13.55 -13.02
N ILE A 40 10.80 -14.43 -12.30
CA ILE A 40 10.61 -15.84 -12.67
C ILE A 40 9.74 -15.91 -13.93
N LYS A 41 10.19 -16.64 -14.94
CA LYS A 41 9.43 -16.82 -16.21
C LYS A 41 8.55 -18.07 -16.23
N ASP A 42 8.80 -19.00 -15.32
CA ASP A 42 8.04 -20.25 -15.21
C ASP A 42 6.64 -20.00 -14.65
N MET A 43 5.63 -20.29 -15.46
CA MET A 43 4.24 -20.02 -15.12
C MET A 43 3.73 -20.86 -13.96
N LYS A 44 4.24 -22.09 -13.77
CA LYS A 44 3.85 -22.93 -12.64
C LYS A 44 4.36 -22.36 -11.32
N LYS A 45 5.59 -21.85 -11.31
CA LYS A 45 6.19 -21.21 -10.14
C LYS A 45 5.52 -19.88 -9.79
N ILE A 46 5.18 -19.06 -10.79
CA ILE A 46 4.44 -17.81 -10.55
C ILE A 46 3.06 -18.08 -9.95
N LYS A 47 2.35 -19.11 -10.42
CA LYS A 47 1.02 -19.45 -9.87
C LYS A 47 1.07 -20.02 -8.45
N ALA A 48 2.16 -20.69 -8.10
CA ALA A 48 2.37 -21.25 -6.76
C ALA A 48 2.72 -20.16 -5.72
N ASP A 49 3.41 -19.09 -6.13
CA ASP A 49 3.69 -17.95 -5.26
C ASP A 49 2.50 -16.98 -5.21
N ILE A 50 1.90 -16.85 -4.03
CA ILE A 50 0.78 -15.94 -3.75
C ILE A 50 1.15 -14.47 -4.10
N HIS A 51 2.39 -14.06 -3.82
CA HIS A 51 2.85 -12.69 -4.14
C HIS A 51 3.10 -12.52 -5.63
N GLY A 52 3.81 -13.46 -6.24
CA GLY A 52 4.11 -13.51 -7.67
C GLY A 52 2.84 -13.51 -8.52
N ARG A 53 1.81 -14.25 -8.12
CA ARG A 53 0.54 -14.33 -8.82
C ARG A 53 -0.22 -12.99 -8.84
N VAL A 54 -0.33 -12.32 -7.70
CA VAL A 54 -0.97 -10.99 -7.57
C VAL A 54 -0.17 -9.92 -8.33
N ASN A 55 1.17 -9.94 -8.20
CA ASN A 55 2.03 -9.02 -8.95
C ASN A 55 1.90 -9.23 -10.46
N TYR A 56 1.93 -10.48 -10.93
CA TYR A 56 1.83 -10.81 -12.34
C TYR A 56 0.47 -10.46 -12.95
N ALA A 57 -0.61 -10.66 -12.19
CA ALA A 57 -1.97 -10.28 -12.58
C ALA A 57 -2.12 -8.75 -12.74
N THR A 58 -1.29 -7.95 -12.07
CA THR A 58 -1.42 -6.49 -12.05
C THR A 58 -0.77 -5.86 -13.29
N LYS A 59 -1.61 -5.43 -14.23
CA LYS A 59 -1.21 -4.73 -15.46
C LYS A 59 -0.75 -3.29 -15.21
N SER A 60 -1.33 -2.62 -14.22
CA SER A 60 -0.88 -1.28 -13.80
C SER A 60 -1.25 -1.01 -12.35
N SER A 61 -0.38 -0.31 -11.63
CA SER A 61 -0.64 0.24 -10.30
C SER A 61 -0.34 1.74 -10.27
N ARG A 62 -1.20 2.51 -9.59
CA ARG A 62 -1.02 3.95 -9.42
C ARG A 62 -1.51 4.39 -8.05
N LEU A 63 -0.61 4.97 -7.25
CA LEU A 63 -0.94 5.61 -5.98
C LEU A 63 -1.11 7.12 -6.21
N GLY A 64 -2.26 7.67 -5.81
CA GLY A 64 -2.57 9.10 -5.90
C GLY A 64 -2.93 9.68 -4.55
N ILE A 65 -2.58 10.95 -4.32
CA ILE A 65 -2.90 11.69 -3.09
C ILE A 65 -3.70 12.92 -3.45
N ASN A 66 -4.90 13.03 -2.90
CA ASN A 66 -5.73 14.23 -2.97
C ASN A 66 -5.68 14.94 -1.61
N LYS A 67 -4.94 16.06 -1.56
CA LYS A 67 -4.78 16.88 -0.36
C LYS A 67 -6.10 17.56 0.05
N ARG A 68 -6.93 17.96 -0.91
CA ARG A 68 -8.19 18.69 -0.66
C ARG A 68 -9.21 17.79 0.02
N SER A 69 -9.37 16.56 -0.46
CA SER A 69 -10.29 15.58 0.13
C SER A 69 -9.64 14.71 1.21
N LYS A 70 -8.39 14.99 1.60
CA LYS A 70 -7.55 14.16 2.48
C LYS A 70 -7.67 12.66 2.17
N ARG A 71 -7.47 12.29 0.90
CA ARG A 71 -7.63 10.90 0.45
C ARG A 71 -6.39 10.40 -0.30
N ILE A 72 -5.93 9.21 0.06
CA ILE A 72 -4.94 8.43 -0.67
C ILE A 72 -5.71 7.36 -1.45
N THR A 73 -5.44 7.19 -2.73
CA THR A 73 -6.14 6.23 -3.58
C THR A 73 -5.15 5.36 -4.33
N LEU A 74 -5.25 4.05 -4.14
CA LEU A 74 -4.53 3.07 -4.94
C LEU A 74 -5.43 2.58 -6.08
N SER A 75 -4.99 2.75 -7.32
CA SER A 75 -5.70 2.31 -8.52
C SER A 75 -4.95 1.18 -9.20
N LEU A 76 -5.62 0.05 -9.40
CA LEU A 76 -5.06 -1.15 -9.99
C LEU A 76 -5.85 -1.57 -11.24
N LYS A 77 -5.13 -2.06 -12.25
CA LYS A 77 -5.72 -2.82 -13.36
C LYS A 77 -5.25 -4.25 -13.27
N ILE A 78 -6.17 -5.19 -13.17
CA ILE A 78 -5.91 -6.61 -12.94
C ILE A 78 -6.37 -7.43 -14.14
N ASP A 79 -5.54 -8.39 -14.54
CA ASP A 79 -5.87 -9.37 -15.56
C ASP A 79 -6.72 -10.51 -14.99
N THR A 80 -8.04 -10.37 -15.10
CA THR A 80 -9.01 -11.35 -14.59
C THR A 80 -8.98 -12.69 -15.33
N ASN A 81 -8.32 -12.76 -16.50
CA ASN A 81 -8.10 -14.02 -17.21
C ASN A 81 -7.00 -14.86 -16.55
N PHE A 82 -6.09 -14.23 -15.80
CA PHE A 82 -5.00 -14.92 -15.12
C PHE A 82 -5.38 -15.38 -13.72
N VAL A 83 -6.07 -14.52 -12.95
CA VAL A 83 -6.55 -14.78 -11.59
C VAL A 83 -7.97 -14.23 -11.46
N PRO A 84 -8.93 -15.02 -10.93
CA PRO A 84 -10.26 -14.53 -10.61
C PRO A 84 -10.20 -13.30 -9.71
N LEU A 85 -11.05 -12.31 -9.99
CA LEU A 85 -11.02 -11.03 -9.28
C LEU A 85 -11.22 -11.18 -7.76
N MET A 86 -12.11 -12.09 -7.33
CA MET A 86 -12.35 -12.36 -5.91
C MET A 86 -11.14 -12.99 -5.22
N GLU A 87 -10.46 -13.95 -5.86
CA GLU A 87 -9.24 -14.56 -5.34
C GLU A 87 -8.11 -13.51 -5.20
N TYR A 88 -8.00 -12.60 -6.16
CA TYR A 88 -7.10 -11.47 -6.05
C TYR A 88 -7.43 -10.62 -4.82
N PHE A 89 -8.71 -10.31 -4.59
CA PHE A 89 -9.14 -9.50 -3.46
C PHE A 89 -8.87 -10.16 -2.11
N GLU A 90 -9.07 -11.47 -1.96
CA GLU A 90 -8.79 -12.17 -0.72
C GLU A 90 -7.32 -11.98 -0.28
N ILE A 91 -6.39 -12.21 -1.21
CA ILE A 91 -4.96 -12.09 -0.95
C ILE A 91 -4.54 -10.62 -0.75
N PHE A 92 -5.14 -9.71 -1.54
CA PHE A 92 -4.69 -8.33 -1.60
C PHE A 92 -5.28 -7.46 -0.48
N THR A 93 -6.51 -7.72 -0.06
CA THR A 93 -7.22 -6.87 0.91
C THR A 93 -6.58 -6.93 2.29
N GLU A 94 -6.07 -8.09 2.71
CA GLU A 94 -5.33 -8.23 3.97
C GLU A 94 -4.13 -7.26 4.04
N ARG A 95 -3.41 -7.09 2.92
CA ARG A 95 -2.28 -6.15 2.82
C ARG A 95 -2.75 -4.69 2.88
N MET A 96 -3.93 -4.39 2.33
CA MET A 96 -4.48 -3.04 2.30
C MET A 96 -5.00 -2.55 3.66
N VAL A 97 -5.25 -3.44 4.61
CA VAL A 97 -5.58 -3.06 6.00
C VAL A 97 -4.47 -2.20 6.61
N TYR A 98 -3.21 -2.54 6.33
CA TYR A 98 -2.05 -1.77 6.80
C TYR A 98 -2.00 -0.38 6.15
N CYS A 99 -2.24 -0.28 4.84
CA CYS A 99 -2.33 0.99 4.14
C CYS A 99 -3.43 1.88 4.69
N ARG A 100 -4.58 1.31 5.04
CA ARG A 100 -5.69 2.03 5.66
C ARG A 100 -5.32 2.58 7.03
N LYS A 101 -4.68 1.77 7.88
CA LYS A 101 -4.19 2.21 9.19
C LYS A 101 -3.14 3.31 9.04
N ALA A 102 -2.17 3.12 8.15
CA ALA A 102 -1.12 4.09 7.86
C ALA A 102 -1.68 5.43 7.37
N ALA A 103 -2.62 5.42 6.41
CA ALA A 103 -3.29 6.63 5.96
C ALA A 103 -4.03 7.33 7.10
N SER A 104 -4.70 6.58 7.98
CA SER A 104 -5.39 7.12 9.15
C SER A 104 -4.43 7.84 10.11
N TYR A 105 -3.23 7.31 10.33
CA TYR A 105 -2.20 7.99 11.12
C TYR A 105 -1.75 9.32 10.51
N LEU A 106 -1.78 9.43 9.18
CA LEU A 106 -1.49 10.69 8.46
C LEU A 106 -2.70 11.65 8.42
N GLY A 107 -3.86 11.25 8.95
CA GLY A 107 -5.11 12.01 8.83
C GLY A 107 -5.76 11.94 7.43
N TYR A 108 -5.41 10.92 6.64
CA TYR A 108 -5.98 10.65 5.32
C TYR A 108 -6.91 9.43 5.35
N LYS A 109 -7.90 9.41 4.46
CA LYS A 109 -8.66 8.19 4.12
C LYS A 109 -7.92 7.42 3.03
N PHE A 110 -7.76 6.12 3.20
CA PHE A 110 -7.29 5.26 2.11
C PHE A 110 -8.49 4.74 1.32
N GLY A 111 -8.35 4.66 -0.01
CA GLY A 111 -9.32 3.98 -0.86
C GLY A 111 -8.64 3.17 -1.95
N LEU A 112 -9.32 2.13 -2.42
CA LEU A 112 -8.83 1.20 -3.42
C LEU A 112 -9.75 1.25 -4.64
N VAL A 113 -9.17 1.25 -5.84
CA VAL A 113 -9.89 1.14 -7.11
C VAL A 113 -9.27 0.00 -7.91
N VAL A 114 -10.06 -0.98 -8.31
CA VAL A 114 -9.59 -2.14 -9.09
C VAL A 114 -10.49 -2.34 -10.29
N ASN A 115 -9.94 -2.31 -11.51
CA ASN A 115 -10.70 -2.44 -12.76
C ASN A 115 -11.94 -1.51 -12.80
N SER A 116 -11.76 -0.25 -12.39
CA SER A 116 -12.82 0.77 -12.28
C SER A 116 -13.88 0.52 -11.20
N ILE A 117 -13.78 -0.58 -10.45
CA ILE A 117 -14.61 -0.83 -9.26
C ILE A 117 -13.95 -0.14 -8.08
N LYS A 118 -14.69 0.72 -7.40
CA LYS A 118 -14.21 1.43 -6.21
C LYS A 118 -14.56 0.64 -4.95
N LEU A 119 -13.55 0.37 -4.15
CA LEU A 119 -13.62 -0.30 -2.87
C LEU A 119 -13.21 0.70 -1.79
N LEU A 120 -14.23 1.13 -1.02
CA LEU A 120 -14.19 2.03 0.16
C LEU A 120 -13.50 3.39 -0.06
#